data_AF-A0A3P6ASL9-F1
#
_entry.id   AF-A0A3P6ASL9-F1
#
_cell.length_a   1.000
_cell.length_b   1.000
_cell.length_c   1.000
_cell.angle_alpha   90.00
_cell.angle_beta   90.00
_cell.angle_gamma   90.00
#
_symmetry.space_group_name_H-M   'P 1'
#
loop_
_entity.id
_entity.type
_entity.pdbx_description
1 polymer ?
#
loop_
_entity_poly.entity_id
_entity_poly.type
_entity_poly.pdbx_seq_one_letter_code
_entity_poly.pdbx_strand_id
1 'polypeptide(L)'
;MGRVFVIELEGAVYTCKKCHTHLALPSDIISKNGRHEYEFSKLFNTFLAERTVKEIFCVVCSNEIGIYGVTDPNTYWVMRAELHGPEGSDDEV
;
A
#
# COMPACT_ATOMS: atom_id res chain seq x y z
N MET A 1 17.74 3.98 18.44
CA MET A 1 16.72 3.03 17.96
C MET A 1 15.34 3.61 18.29
N GLY A 2 14.54 3.93 17.28
CA GLY A 2 13.19 4.48 17.46
C GLY A 2 12.14 3.38 17.65
N ARG A 3 10.92 3.77 18.05
CA ARG A 3 9.75 2.88 18.08
C ARG A 3 8.86 3.22 16.89
N VAL A 4 8.33 2.21 16.21
CA VAL A 4 7.31 2.35 15.17
C VAL A 4 5.98 1.93 15.79
N PHE A 5 4.94 2.72 15.58
CA PHE A 5 3.56 2.37 15.94
C PHE A 5 2.80 2.10 14.65
N VAL A 6 2.11 0.97 14.61
CA VAL A 6 1.29 0.56 13.47
C VAL A 6 -0.19 0.73 13.80
N ILE A 7 -0.97 1.07 12.79
CA ILE A 7 -2.43 1.14 12.83
C ILE A 7 -2.97 -0.24 12.45
N GLU A 8 -3.77 -0.83 13.33
CA GLU A 8 -4.58 -2.00 12.99
C GLU A 8 -5.90 -1.54 12.36
N LEU A 9 -6.26 -2.20 11.27
CA LEU A 9 -7.48 -1.93 10.49
C LEU A 9 -8.44 -3.10 10.68
N GLU A 10 -9.73 -2.80 10.67
CA GLU A 10 -10.78 -3.81 10.83
C GLU A 10 -11.31 -4.30 9.47
N GLY A 11 -11.71 -5.57 9.41
CA GLY A 11 -12.37 -6.16 8.25
C GLY A 11 -11.41 -6.63 7.16
N ALA A 12 -11.84 -6.50 5.90
CA ALA A 12 -11.04 -6.87 4.73
C ALA A 12 -9.91 -5.84 4.54
N VAL A 13 -8.66 -6.30 4.59
CA VAL A 13 -7.48 -5.43 4.55
C VAL A 13 -6.47 -5.94 3.52
N TYR A 14 -5.92 -5.02 2.74
CA TYR A 14 -4.71 -5.27 1.96
C TYR A 14 -3.50 -5.10 2.88
N THR A 15 -2.62 -6.11 2.87
CA THR A 15 -1.44 -6.14 3.72
C THR A 15 -0.16 -6.13 2.90
N CYS A 16 0.95 -5.72 3.52
CA CYS A 16 2.26 -5.81 2.90
C CYS A 16 2.61 -7.28 2.69
N LYS A 17 2.89 -7.68 1.45
CA LYS A 17 3.20 -9.08 1.14
C LYS A 17 4.39 -9.66 1.92
N LYS A 18 5.36 -8.82 2.30
CA LYS A 18 6.58 -9.26 2.99
C LYS A 18 6.44 -9.43 4.50
N CYS A 19 5.58 -8.65 5.15
CA CYS A 19 5.51 -8.61 6.61
C CYS A 19 4.08 -8.62 7.17
N HIS A 20 3.07 -8.68 6.30
CA HIS A 20 1.65 -8.70 6.60
C HIS A 20 1.12 -7.49 7.40
N THR A 21 1.87 -6.39 7.51
CA THR A 21 1.34 -5.16 8.11
C THR A 21 0.20 -4.60 7.27
N HIS A 22 -0.81 -4.02 7.90
CA HIS A 22 -2.00 -3.50 7.24
C HIS A 22 -1.64 -2.25 6.41
N LEU A 23 -1.98 -2.21 5.12
CA LEU A 23 -1.61 -1.11 4.23
C LEU A 23 -2.82 -0.31 3.73
N ALA A 24 -3.95 -0.96 3.44
CA ALA A 24 -5.10 -0.27 2.84
C ALA A 24 -6.41 -1.04 3.01
N LEU A 25 -7.53 -0.34 2.87
CA LEU A 25 -8.87 -0.92 2.79
C LEU A 25 -9.32 -1.04 1.32
N PRO A 26 -10.14 -2.06 0.97
CA PRO A 26 -10.75 -2.15 -0.35
C PRO A 26 -11.58 -0.92 -0.73
N SER A 27 -12.21 -0.26 0.26
CA SER A 27 -13.00 0.96 0.06
C SER A 27 -12.18 2.17 -0.37
N ASP A 28 -10.85 2.13 -0.16
CA ASP A 28 -9.94 3.21 -0.53
C ASP A 28 -9.39 3.02 -1.97
N ILE A 29 -9.74 1.92 -2.67
CA ILE A 29 -9.37 1.73 -4.06
C ILE A 29 -10.15 2.70 -4.94
N ILE A 30 -9.44 3.60 -5.62
CA ILE A 30 -9.97 4.48 -6.66
C ILE A 30 -10.07 3.72 -7.97
N SER A 31 -8.99 3.05 -8.37
CA SER A 31 -8.91 2.37 -9.66
C SER A 31 -8.01 1.14 -9.62
N LYS A 32 -8.30 0.16 -10.50
CA LYS A 32 -7.48 -1.03 -10.72
C LYS A 32 -6.84 -0.97 -12.11
N ASN A 33 -5.56 -0.62 -12.18
CA ASN A 33 -4.83 -0.47 -13.43
C ASN A 33 -4.30 -1.82 -13.92
N GLY A 34 -5.23 -2.62 -14.44
CA GLY A 34 -4.96 -3.96 -14.96
C GLY A 34 -4.46 -4.91 -13.87
N ARG A 35 -3.36 -5.61 -14.15
CA ARG A 35 -2.77 -6.63 -13.27
C ARG A 35 -1.57 -6.13 -12.46
N HIS A 36 -1.18 -4.86 -12.62
CA HIS A 36 0.08 -4.37 -12.07
C HIS A 36 -0.12 -3.48 -10.86
N GLU A 37 -1.08 -2.57 -10.91
CA GLU A 37 -1.17 -1.48 -9.93
C GLU A 37 -2.61 -1.22 -9.47
N TYR A 38 -2.74 -0.86 -8.20
CA TYR A 38 -3.94 -0.29 -7.62
C TYR A 38 -3.69 1.15 -7.23
N GLU A 39 -4.64 2.02 -7.56
CA GLU A 39 -4.64 3.40 -7.10
C GLU A 39 -5.51 3.51 -5.85
N PHE A 40 -4.94 3.99 -4.76
CA PHE A 40 -5.63 4.22 -3.50
C PHE A 40 -5.78 5.71 -3.21
N SER A 41 -6.89 6.08 -2.56
CA SER A 41 -7.11 7.41 -1.97
C SER A 41 -6.40 7.57 -0.62
N LYS A 42 -6.10 6.45 0.05
CA LYS A 42 -5.49 6.43 1.38
C LYS A 42 -4.64 5.18 1.59
N LEU A 43 -3.51 5.36 2.26
CA LEU A 43 -2.65 4.28 2.74
C LEU A 43 -2.37 4.44 4.24
N PHE A 44 -2.04 3.32 4.88
CA PHE A 44 -1.72 3.19 6.29
C PHE A 44 -0.39 2.47 6.46
N ASN A 45 0.30 2.70 7.58
CA ASN A 45 1.58 2.04 7.88
C ASN A 45 2.62 2.15 6.77
N THR A 46 2.64 3.30 6.09
CA THR A 46 3.59 3.64 5.05
C THR A 46 4.33 4.92 5.39
N PHE A 47 5.51 5.10 4.80
CA PHE A 47 6.16 6.40 4.73
C PHE A 47 6.54 6.71 3.29
N LEU A 48 6.59 8.01 2.99
CA LEU A 48 6.93 8.52 1.68
C LEU A 48 8.39 8.94 1.67
N ALA A 49 9.09 8.70 0.57
CA ALA A 49 10.41 9.24 0.34
C ALA A 49 10.46 10.01 -0.97
N GLU A 50 11.06 11.19 -0.93
CA GLU A 50 11.38 11.99 -2.12
C GLU A 50 12.89 11.93 -2.32
N ARG A 51 13.33 10.95 -3.12
CA ARG A 51 14.73 10.85 -3.54
C ARG A 51 14.83 11.33 -4.98
N THR A 52 14.69 10.40 -5.93
CA THR A 52 14.68 10.66 -7.37
C THR A 52 13.28 10.44 -7.97
N VAL A 53 12.50 9.57 -7.32
CA VAL A 53 11.10 9.25 -7.60
C VAL A 53 10.31 9.42 -6.30
N LYS A 54 9.03 9.74 -6.40
CA LYS A 54 8.09 9.82 -5.27
C LYS A 54 7.69 8.41 -4.84
N GLU A 55 8.47 7.80 -3.96
CA GLU A 55 8.35 6.39 -3.57
C GLU A 55 7.53 6.21 -2.28
N ILE A 56 6.86 5.05 -2.17
CA ILE A 56 6.10 4.63 -1.01
C ILE A 56 6.73 3.37 -0.42
N PHE A 57 6.98 3.38 0.88
CA PHE A 57 7.56 2.26 1.60
C PHE A 57 6.68 1.78 2.75
N CYS A 58 6.69 0.48 3.00
CA CYS A 58 6.13 -0.11 4.21
C CYS A 58 6.94 0.33 5.45
N VAL A 59 6.27 0.85 6.48
CA VAL A 59 6.94 1.38 7.69
C VAL A 59 7.61 0.30 8.55
N VAL A 60 7.20 -0.97 8.40
CA VAL A 60 7.71 -2.08 9.23
C VAL A 60 8.95 -2.72 8.62
N CYS A 61 8.90 -3.06 7.33
CA CYS A 61 9.97 -3.82 6.66
C CYS A 61 10.76 -3.02 5.63
N SER A 62 10.42 -1.74 5.43
CA SER A 62 11.05 -0.86 4.42
C SER A 62 10.96 -1.40 3.00
N ASN A 63 9.97 -2.26 2.72
CA ASN A 63 9.70 -2.69 1.36
C ASN A 63 9.15 -1.53 0.54
N GLU A 64 9.71 -1.30 -0.65
CA GLU A 64 9.09 -0.41 -1.63
C GLU A 64 7.81 -1.07 -2.14
N ILE A 65 6.70 -0.32 -2.11
CA ILE A 65 5.39 -0.84 -2.51
C ILE A 65 4.76 -0.05 -3.66
N GLY A 66 5.29 1.12 -4.02
CA GLY A 66 4.68 1.92 -5.08
C GLY A 66 5.20 3.35 -5.16
N ILE A 67 4.45 4.18 -5.88
CA ILE A 67 4.74 5.59 -6.12
C ILE A 67 3.51 6.46 -5.84
N TYR A 68 3.70 7.74 -5.53
CA TYR A 68 2.60 8.67 -5.26
C TYR A 68 2.70 9.94 -6.10
N GLY A 69 1.57 10.63 -6.26
CA GLY A 69 1.58 11.98 -6.81
C GLY A 69 2.04 12.10 -8.26
N VAL A 70 1.74 11.10 -9.09
CA VAL A 70 2.06 11.05 -10.52
C VAL A 70 1.05 11.87 -11.33
N THR A 71 -0.24 11.54 -11.21
CA THR A 71 -1.36 12.22 -11.88
C THR A 71 -2.10 13.14 -10.92
N ASP A 72 -2.41 12.66 -9.72
CA ASP A 72 -3.01 13.43 -8.63
C ASP A 72 -2.09 13.36 -7.39
N PRO A 73 -1.72 14.50 -6.77
CA PRO A 73 -0.80 14.55 -5.63
C PRO A 73 -1.31 13.77 -4.40
N ASN A 74 -2.61 13.47 -4.33
CA ASN A 74 -3.26 12.80 -3.21
C ASN A 74 -3.60 11.33 -3.49
N THR A 75 -3.09 10.76 -4.58
CA THR A 75 -3.29 9.33 -4.88
C THR A 75 -1.99 8.53 -4.79
N TYR A 76 -2.17 7.25 -4.50
CA TYR A 76 -1.10 6.31 -4.21
C TYR A 76 -1.21 5.10 -5.13
N TRP A 77 -0.21 4.90 -5.97
CA TRP A 77 -0.16 3.81 -6.94
C TRP A 77 0.70 2.69 -6.36
N VAL A 78 0.05 1.61 -5.94
CA VAL A 78 0.68 0.49 -5.25
C VAL A 78 0.77 -0.71 -6.18
N MET A 79 1.96 -1.30 -6.26
CA MET A 79 2.21 -2.52 -7.02
C MET A 79 1.44 -3.67 -6.39
N ARG A 80 0.52 -4.29 -7.15
CA ARG A 80 -0.24 -5.46 -6.73
C ARG A 80 0.67 -6.61 -6.30
N ALA A 81 1.82 -6.75 -6.95
CA ALA A 81 2.82 -7.77 -6.60
C ALA A 81 3.36 -7.65 -5.15
N GLU A 82 3.27 -6.47 -4.56
CA GLU A 82 3.74 -6.17 -3.20
C GLU A 82 2.61 -6.18 -2.16
N LEU A 83 1.37 -6.42 -2.60
CA LEU A 83 0.19 -6.58 -1.75
C LEU A 83 -0.15 -8.06 -1.56
N HIS A 84 -0.63 -8.37 -0.37
CA HIS A 84 -1.43 -9.55 -0.10
C HIS A 84 -2.87 -9.09 0.18
N GLY A 85 -3.79 -9.55 -0.66
CA GLY A 85 -5.19 -9.13 -0.64
C GLY A 85 -6.01 -9.85 0.42
N PRO A 86 -7.16 -9.27 0.81
CA PRO A 86 -8.08 -9.89 1.74
C PRO A 86 -8.76 -11.12 1.15
N GLU A 87 -9.38 -11.92 2.01
CA GLU A 87 -10.13 -13.11 1.61
C GLU A 87 -11.19 -12.79 0.53
N GLY A 88 -11.32 -13.67 -0.47
CA GLY A 88 -12.12 -13.53 -1.69
C GLY A 88 -11.59 -12.57 -2.77
N SER A 89 -10.40 -11.97 -2.61
CA SER A 89 -9.84 -11.05 -3.61
C SER A 89 -8.91 -11.72 -4.64
N ASP A 90 -8.75 -11.09 -5.81
CA ASP A 90 -7.81 -11.54 -6.85
C ASP A 90 -6.35 -11.65 -6.37
N ASP A 91 -6.04 -11.09 -5.21
CA ASP A 91 -4.69 -10.98 -4.64
C ASP A 91 -4.54 -11.78 -3.32
N GLU A 92 -5.45 -12.71 -3.03
CA GLU A 92 -5.37 -13.61 -1.86
C GLU A 92 -4.12 -14.50 -1.80
N VAL A 93 -3.36 -14.61 -2.89
CA VAL A 93 -2.29 -15.62 -3.08
C VAL A 93 -0.88 -15.07 -2.87
#